data_AF-A0A511JLU9-F1
#
_entry.id   AF-A0A511JLU9-F1
#
_cell.length_a   1.000
_cell.length_b   1.000
_cell.length_c   1.000
_cell.angle_alpha   90.00
_cell.angle_beta   90.00
_cell.angle_gamma   90.00
#
_symmetry.space_group_name_H-M   'P 1'
#
loop_
_entity.id
_entity.type
_entity.pdbx_description
1 polymer ?
#
loop_
_entity_poly.entity_id
_entity_poly.type
_entity_poly.pdbx_seq_one_letter_code
_entity_poly.pdbx_strand_id
1 'polypeptide(L)'
;MDPVERSQQRVDELRALLRDLRAARADVPSLSRPTGSVGALGTWTGTAADRLHRDELVPLSGDLSPTLQRAEQAIQDELTHALRAHDRAEADAEAEKRATTT
;
A
#
# COMPACT_ATOMS: atom_id res chain seq x y z
N MET A 1 8.47 1.10 29.46
CA MET A 1 7.76 0.52 28.30
C MET A 1 8.40 -0.81 27.99
N ASP A 2 7.61 -1.87 28.11
CA ASP A 2 7.99 -3.25 27.81
C ASP A 2 8.40 -3.37 26.32
N PRO A 3 9.46 -4.12 25.96
CA PRO A 3 9.76 -4.51 24.58
C PRO A 3 8.54 -5.01 23.77
N VAL A 4 7.62 -5.74 24.39
CA VAL A 4 6.39 -6.22 23.76
C VAL A 4 5.45 -5.05 23.45
N GLU A 5 5.20 -4.16 24.41
CA GLU A 5 4.38 -2.95 24.20
C GLU A 5 4.95 -2.05 23.09
N ARG A 6 6.27 -1.85 23.08
CA ARG A 6 6.94 -1.02 22.06
C ARG A 6 6.81 -1.61 20.66
N SER A 7 6.97 -2.93 20.53
CA SER A 7 6.84 -3.61 19.24
C SER A 7 5.38 -3.63 18.76
N GLN A 8 4.42 -3.81 19.68
CA GLN A 8 2.99 -3.73 19.36
C GLN A 8 2.61 -2.33 18.86
N GLN A 9 3.04 -1.27 19.57
CA GLN A 9 2.80 0.11 19.14
C GLN A 9 3.31 0.34 17.71
N ARG A 10 4.52 -0.13 17.40
CA ARG A 10 5.11 0.00 16.06
C ARG A 10 4.28 -0.71 14.99
N VAL A 11 3.76 -1.90 15.27
CA VAL A 11 2.86 -2.63 14.37
C VAL A 11 1.58 -1.84 14.11
N ASP A 12 0.98 -1.28 15.15
CA ASP A 12 -0.27 -0.52 15.05
C ASP A 12 -0.10 0.78 14.25
N GLU A 13 1.01 1.50 14.46
CA GLU A 13 1.38 2.68 13.66
C GLU A 13 1.49 2.35 12.17
N LEU A 14 2.18 1.26 11.81
CA LEU A 14 2.36 0.85 10.42
C LEU A 14 1.04 0.39 9.78
N ARG A 15 0.17 -0.28 10.54
CA ARG A 15 -1.18 -0.66 10.10
C ARG A 15 -2.05 0.57 9.85
N ALA A 16 -2.00 1.57 10.73
CA ALA A 16 -2.72 2.82 10.55
C ALA A 16 -2.25 3.55 9.29
N LEU A 17 -0.93 3.71 9.14
CA LEU A 17 -0.34 4.37 7.97
C LEU A 17 -0.73 3.68 6.65
N LEU A 18 -0.70 2.34 6.60
CA LEU A 18 -1.09 1.58 5.42
C LEU A 18 -2.58 1.74 5.10
N ARG A 19 -3.43 1.80 6.13
CA ARG A 19 -4.88 2.02 5.97
C ARG A 19 -5.14 3.41 5.40
N ASP A 20 -4.51 4.43 5.95
CA ASP A 20 -4.68 5.83 5.54
C ASP A 20 -4.21 6.03 4.10
N LEU A 21 -3.07 5.42 3.73
CA LEU A 21 -2.57 5.45 2.35
C LEU A 21 -3.56 4.80 1.37
N ARG A 22 -4.13 3.64 1.72
CA ARG A 22 -5.11 2.94 0.88
C ARG A 22 -6.43 3.68 0.77
N ALA A 23 -6.88 4.33 1.85
CA ALA A 23 -8.05 5.18 1.84
C ALA A 23 -7.83 6.39 0.92
N ALA A 24 -6.70 7.10 1.08
CA ALA A 24 -6.34 8.22 0.22
C ALA A 24 -6.23 7.81 -1.26
N ARG A 25 -5.71 6.61 -1.55
CA ARG A 25 -5.67 6.04 -2.91
C ARG A 25 -7.08 5.85 -3.48
N ALA A 26 -8.01 5.32 -2.71
CA ALA A 26 -9.37 5.07 -3.18
C ALA A 26 -10.11 6.36 -3.57
N ASP A 27 -9.73 7.49 -2.95
CA ASP A 27 -10.29 8.80 -3.24
C ASP A 27 -9.66 9.50 -4.45
N VAL A 28 -8.55 8.98 -5.01
CA VAL A 28 -7.93 9.54 -6.21
C VAL A 28 -8.81 9.23 -7.43
N PRO A 29 -9.32 10.26 -8.14
CA PRO A 29 -10.10 10.04 -9.36
C PRO A 29 -9.25 9.34 -10.42
N SER A 30 -9.61 8.12 -10.80
CA SER A 30 -8.89 7.37 -11.82
C SER A 30 -9.44 7.71 -13.21
N LEU A 31 -8.56 8.11 -14.12
CA LEU A 31 -8.90 8.27 -15.53
C LEU A 31 -8.96 6.93 -16.28
N SER A 32 -8.69 5.81 -15.62
CA SER A 32 -8.78 4.44 -16.18
C SER A 32 -10.04 4.20 -17.01
N ARG A 33 -11.20 4.55 -16.44
CA ARG A 33 -12.50 4.32 -17.06
C ARG A 33 -12.78 5.24 -18.25
N PRO A 34 -12.62 6.58 -18.16
CA PRO A 34 -12.79 7.46 -19.31
C PRO A 34 -11.72 7.22 -20.40
N THR A 35 -10.47 6.91 -20.05
CA THR A 35 -9.43 6.56 -21.02
C THR A 35 -9.81 5.32 -21.83
N GLY A 36 -10.31 4.26 -21.18
CA GLY A 36 -10.78 3.04 -21.87
C GLY A 36 -11.99 3.23 -22.78
N SER A 37 -12.70 4.36 -22.68
CA SER A 37 -13.82 4.68 -23.57
C SER A 37 -13.40 5.32 -24.91
N VAL A 38 -12.20 5.91 -24.99
CA VAL A 38 -11.66 6.44 -26.24
C VAL A 38 -11.14 5.30 -27.11
N GLY A 39 -11.61 5.19 -28.35
CA GLY A 39 -11.30 4.07 -29.24
C GLY A 39 -12.23 2.85 -29.11
N ALA A 40 -13.20 2.87 -28.19
CA ALA A 40 -14.22 1.83 -28.08
C ALA A 40 -15.24 1.90 -29.23
N LEU A 41 -15.81 0.75 -29.62
CA LEU A 41 -16.81 0.68 -30.68
C LEU A 41 -18.02 1.58 -30.34
N GLY A 42 -18.39 2.50 -31.23
CA GLY A 42 -19.49 3.46 -31.00
C GLY A 42 -19.08 4.77 -30.32
N THR A 43 -17.78 5.01 -30.12
CA THR A 43 -17.22 6.27 -29.62
C THR A 43 -16.32 6.95 -30.66
N TRP A 44 -15.57 7.98 -30.27
CA TRP A 44 -14.57 8.59 -31.14
C TRP A 44 -13.42 7.59 -31.41
N THR A 45 -13.22 7.24 -32.68
CA THR A 45 -12.24 6.26 -33.16
C THR A 45 -11.35 6.83 -34.26
N GLY A 46 -10.27 6.11 -34.61
CA GLY A 46 -9.32 6.47 -35.67
C GLY A 46 -7.97 6.98 -35.13
N THR A 47 -7.03 7.28 -36.02
CA THR A 47 -5.61 7.51 -35.67
C THR A 47 -5.38 8.67 -34.70
N ALA A 48 -6.24 9.69 -34.73
CA ALA A 48 -6.20 10.82 -33.80
C ALA A 48 -6.69 10.44 -32.40
N ALA A 49 -7.76 9.64 -32.32
CA ALA A 49 -8.26 9.08 -31.06
C ALA A 49 -7.23 8.11 -30.46
N ASP A 50 -6.58 7.28 -31.28
CA ASP A 50 -5.53 6.36 -30.85
C ASP A 50 -4.28 7.08 -30.31
N ARG A 51 -3.87 8.19 -30.93
CA ARG A 51 -2.77 9.02 -30.42
C ARG A 51 -3.15 9.68 -29.12
N LEU A 52 -4.31 10.33 -29.04
CA LEU A 52 -4.77 10.95 -27.80
C LEU A 52 -4.85 9.91 -26.67
N HIS A 53 -5.40 8.73 -26.95
CA HIS A 53 -5.49 7.65 -25.98
C HIS A 53 -4.10 7.25 -25.47
N ARG A 54 -3.17 6.96 -26.37
CA ARG A 54 -1.84 6.43 -26.03
C ARG A 54 -0.91 7.46 -25.42
N ASP A 55 -0.88 8.67 -25.98
CA ASP A 55 0.15 9.67 -25.70
C ASP A 55 -0.24 10.58 -24.54
N GLU A 56 -1.54 10.82 -24.34
CA GLU A 56 -2.05 11.76 -23.33
C GLU A 56 -2.86 11.06 -22.23
N LEU A 57 -3.80 10.18 -22.59
CA LEU A 57 -4.77 9.63 -21.63
C LEU A 57 -4.25 8.43 -20.84
N VAL A 58 -3.51 7.51 -21.48
CA VAL A 58 -2.92 6.32 -20.82
C VAL A 58 -1.90 6.69 -19.73
N PRO A 59 -0.99 7.67 -19.95
CA PRO A 59 -0.07 8.11 -18.91
C PRO A 59 -0.76 8.69 -17.67
N LEU A 60 -1.94 9.31 -17.87
CA LEU A 60 -2.74 9.92 -16.81
C LEU A 60 -3.76 8.94 -16.19
N SER A 61 -4.00 7.78 -16.81
CA SER A 61 -4.95 6.78 -16.34
C SER A 61 -4.36 5.76 -15.38
N GLY A 62 -3.07 5.85 -15.08
CA GLY A 62 -2.41 4.98 -14.11
C GLY A 62 -2.94 5.18 -12.68
N ASP A 63 -3.23 4.08 -11.99
CA ASP A 63 -3.49 4.10 -10.56
C ASP A 63 -2.19 4.39 -9.79
N LEU A 64 -2.11 5.58 -9.21
CA LEU A 64 -0.97 6.13 -8.46
C LEU A 64 0.35 6.23 -9.25
N SER A 65 1.15 7.24 -8.95
CA SER A 65 2.51 7.31 -9.51
C SER A 65 3.33 6.08 -9.06
N PRO A 66 4.28 5.58 -9.87
CA PRO A 66 5.16 4.47 -9.48
C PRO A 66 5.92 4.70 -8.16
N THR A 67 6.11 5.96 -7.77
CA THR A 67 6.71 6.34 -6.48
C THR A 67 5.79 6.03 -5.31
N LEU A 68 4.48 6.29 -5.44
CA LEU A 68 3.51 5.99 -4.38
C LEU A 68 3.28 4.48 -4.24
N GLN A 69 3.30 3.72 -5.33
CA GLN A 69 3.26 2.25 -5.27
C GLN A 69 4.48 1.69 -4.52
N ARG A 70 5.68 2.23 -4.80
CA ARG A 70 6.90 1.86 -4.07
C ARG A 70 6.83 2.22 -2.58
N ALA A 71 6.24 3.36 -2.25
CA ALA A 71 6.03 3.76 -0.86
C ALA A 71 5.05 2.82 -0.13
N GLU A 72 3.95 2.42 -0.77
CA GLU A 72 3.02 1.43 -0.21
C GLU A 72 3.73 0.10 0.07
N GLN A 73 4.55 -0.39 -0.88
CA GLN A 73 5.30 -1.62 -0.71
C GLN A 73 6.31 -1.52 0.45
N ALA A 74 7.04 -0.41 0.56
CA ALA A 74 8.00 -0.21 1.65
C ALA A 74 7.33 -0.24 3.03
N ILE A 75 6.12 0.30 3.17
CA ILE A 75 5.34 0.22 4.42
C ILE A 75 4.93 -1.22 4.72
N GLN A 76 4.54 -2.00 3.71
CA GLN A 76 4.18 -3.41 3.88
C GLN A 76 5.37 -4.28 4.29
N ASP A 77 6.54 -4.02 3.71
CA ASP A 77 7.78 -4.71 4.04
C ASP A 77 8.20 -4.42 5.49
N GLU A 78 8.14 -3.14 5.89
CA GLU A 78 8.41 -2.70 7.26
C GLU A 78 7.40 -3.29 8.26
N LEU A 79 6.12 -3.36 7.91
CA LEU A 79 5.09 -4.01 8.74
C LEU A 79 5.40 -5.50 8.93
N THR A 80 5.82 -6.19 7.88
CA THR A 80 6.23 -7.60 7.96
C THR A 80 7.42 -7.77 8.89
N HIS A 81 8.41 -6.88 8.82
CA HIS A 81 9.55 -6.89 9.71
C HIS A 81 9.16 -6.61 11.17
N ALA A 82 8.28 -5.63 11.41
CA ALA A 82 7.79 -5.29 12.74
C ALA A 82 7.00 -6.43 13.39
N LEU A 83 6.15 -7.13 12.63
CA LEU A 83 5.43 -8.32 13.11
C LEU A 83 6.41 -9.42 13.58
N ARG A 84 7.42 -9.74 12.77
CA ARG A 84 8.45 -10.72 13.16
C ARG A 84 9.28 -10.28 14.38
N ALA A 85 9.44 -8.98 14.58
CA ALA A 85 10.13 -8.45 15.77
C ALA A 85 9.24 -8.56 17.01
N HIS A 86 7.93 -8.33 16.86
CA HIS A 86 6.95 -8.50 17.92
C HIS A 86 6.84 -9.97 18.36
N ASP A 87 6.71 -10.90 17.43
CA ASP A 87 6.64 -12.34 17.72
C ASP A 87 7.88 -12.81 18.53
N ARG A 88 9.06 -12.27 18.21
CA ARG A 88 10.29 -12.55 18.97
C ARG A 88 10.27 -11.95 20.37
N ALA A 89 9.83 -10.70 20.51
CA ALA A 89 9.71 -10.04 21.81
C ALA A 89 8.72 -10.79 22.73
N GLU A 90 7.60 -11.28 22.20
CA GLU A 90 6.66 -12.13 22.96
C GLU A 90 7.29 -13.45 23.38
N ALA A 91 8.02 -14.12 22.48
CA ALA A 91 8.69 -15.37 22.79
C ALA A 91 9.76 -15.22 23.89
N ASP A 92 10.54 -14.13 23.83
CA ASP A 92 11.57 -13.81 24.82
C ASP A 92 10.94 -13.50 26.19
N ALA A 93 9.90 -12.66 26.22
CA ALA A 93 9.17 -12.35 27.46
C ALA A 93 8.55 -13.60 28.10
N GLU A 94 8.03 -14.53 27.29
CA GLU A 94 7.48 -15.80 27.77
C GLU A 94 8.56 -16.75 28.29
N ALA A 95 9.75 -16.76 27.67
CA ALA A 95 10.89 -17.53 28.16
C ALA A 95 11.39 -17.00 29.53
N GLU A 96 11.45 -15.68 29.70
CA GLU A 96 11.84 -15.05 30.97
C GLU A 96 10.84 -15.34 32.10
N LYS A 97 9.54 -15.29 31.82
CA LYS A 97 8.49 -15.66 32.80
C LYS A 97 8.63 -17.12 33.26
N ARG A 98 8.89 -18.03 32.32
CA ARG A 98 9.11 -19.46 32.65
C ARG A 98 10.35 -19.67 33.51
N ALA A 99 11.44 -18.97 33.19
CA ALA A 99 12.70 -19.06 33.94
C ALA A 99 12.62 -18.50 35.37
N THR A 100 11.75 -17.50 35.60
CA THR A 100 11.57 -16.89 36.94
C THR A 100 10.54 -17.59 37.82
N THR A 101 9.73 -18.49 37.25
CA THR A 101 8.73 -19.28 37.99
C THR A 101 9.26 -20.65 38.46
N THR A 102 10.49 -21.02 38.06
CA THR A 102 11.17 -22.27 38.45
C THR A 102 12.22 -22.00 39.53
#